data_AF-A0A9E1J9S7-F1
#
_entry.id   AF-A0A9E1J9S7-F1
#
_cell.length_a   1.000
_cell.length_b   1.000
_cell.length_c   1.000
_cell.angle_alpha   90.00
_cell.angle_beta   90.00
_cell.angle_gamma   90.00
#
_symmetry.space_group_name_H-M   'P 1'
#
loop_
_entity.id
_entity.type
_entity.pdbx_description
1 polymer ?
#
loop_
_entity_poly.entity_id
_entity_poly.type
_entity_poly.pdbx_seq_one_letter_code
_entity_poly.pdbx_strand_id
1 'polypeptide(L)'
;YVQDKYGHDQVAQIITFGKLQARAALRDVGRVLEMPFGLVDKLCKMVPNNPANPTTLPEALKAEPRIKQVMAEEPGVDRLFDVAMKLEGLYRHASTHAAGVVISDRPLEQLVPLYRDPNSEMPVTQFNMKWVEPAGLVKFDFLGLKTLTVLNRAVEMIHHRDPGFDLDRIPLDDPAAFELTSRGETVGVFQLEGSGMRDMLRQMRPDCFEDIIAVVALYRPGPMDNIPKFCSVKSGAEEPDYLHPCLEEILTETYGVIVYQEQVMQIAQVMAGYSLGDADLLRRAMGKKIKSEMDAQRERFVQGAIANKIEEERAEYIFDLVAKFAGYGFNKSHAAAYALIAYQTA
;
A
#
# COMPACT_ATOMS: atom_id res chain seq x y z
N TYR A 1 -2.52 24.93 14.64
CA TYR A 1 -1.45 25.44 13.73
C TYR A 1 -1.96 25.76 12.33
N VAL A 2 -2.37 24.77 11.51
CA VAL A 2 -2.73 25.04 10.10
C VAL A 2 -3.92 26.01 10.01
N GLN A 3 -4.99 25.80 10.79
CA GLN A 3 -6.11 26.74 10.87
C GLN A 3 -5.68 28.14 11.36
N ASP A 4 -4.82 28.22 12.38
CA ASP A 4 -4.32 29.51 12.89
C ASP A 4 -3.47 30.25 11.86
N LYS A 5 -2.72 29.52 11.02
CA LYS A 5 -1.80 30.07 10.03
C LYS A 5 -2.50 30.51 8.74
N TYR A 6 -3.47 29.72 8.28
CA TYR A 6 -4.10 29.92 6.97
C TYR A 6 -5.56 30.39 7.05
N GLY A 7 -6.15 30.52 8.24
CA GLY A 7 -7.53 30.94 8.44
C GLY A 7 -8.48 29.78 8.71
N HIS A 8 -9.40 29.94 9.66
CA HIS A 8 -10.37 28.90 10.05
C HIS A 8 -11.41 28.60 8.97
N ASP A 9 -11.68 29.54 8.07
CA ASP A 9 -12.60 29.44 6.94
C ASP A 9 -11.92 28.96 5.65
N GLN A 10 -10.59 28.86 5.63
CA GLN A 10 -9.80 28.41 4.47
C GLN A 10 -9.27 26.98 4.64
N VAL A 11 -9.51 26.36 5.80
CA VAL A 11 -8.97 25.05 6.16
C VAL A 11 -10.08 24.12 6.63
N ALA A 12 -10.24 22.98 5.97
CA ALA A 12 -11.28 21.99 6.27
C ALA A 12 -10.76 20.56 6.16
N GLN A 13 -11.43 19.62 6.83
CA GLN A 13 -11.24 18.20 6.59
C GLN A 13 -11.96 17.77 5.31
N ILE A 14 -11.59 16.61 4.78
CA ILE A 14 -12.26 16.02 3.62
C ILE A 14 -13.35 15.07 4.08
N ILE A 15 -14.56 15.13 3.49
CA ILE A 15 -15.61 14.16 3.83
C ILE A 15 -15.26 12.77 3.30
N THR A 16 -15.64 11.76 4.07
CA THR A 16 -15.76 10.40 3.62
C THR A 16 -17.20 9.93 3.81
N PHE A 17 -17.64 9.00 2.97
CA PHE A 17 -18.98 8.45 3.07
C PHE A 17 -18.89 6.97 3.41
N GLY A 18 -19.40 6.60 4.58
CA GLY A 18 -19.52 5.21 4.98
C GLY A 18 -20.56 4.52 4.09
N LYS A 19 -20.15 3.49 3.34
CA LYS A 19 -21.06 2.65 2.55
C LYS A 19 -21.58 1.48 3.36
N LEU A 20 -22.78 1.00 3.03
CA LEU A 20 -23.28 -0.28 3.52
C LEU A 20 -22.52 -1.43 2.86
N GLN A 21 -21.51 -1.96 3.56
CA GLN A 21 -20.83 -3.19 3.17
C GLN A 21 -21.72 -4.42 3.44
N ALA A 22 -21.49 -5.53 2.74
CA ALA A 22 -22.25 -6.78 2.82
C ALA A 22 -22.73 -7.16 4.23
N ARG A 23 -21.79 -7.31 5.18
CA ARG A 23 -22.09 -7.68 6.57
C ARG A 23 -22.92 -6.61 7.31
N ALA A 24 -22.69 -5.32 7.04
CA ALA A 24 -23.48 -4.24 7.63
C ALA A 24 -24.90 -4.20 7.07
N ALA A 25 -25.05 -4.40 5.76
CA ALA A 25 -26.35 -4.50 5.10
C ALA A 25 -27.18 -5.66 5.68
N LEU A 26 -26.59 -6.85 5.85
CA LEU A 26 -27.26 -7.98 6.49
C LEU A 26 -27.70 -7.66 7.92
N ARG A 27 -26.86 -7.01 8.73
CA ARG A 27 -27.22 -6.64 10.12
C ARG A 27 -28.34 -5.63 10.20
N ASP A 28 -28.32 -4.60 9.36
CA ASP A 28 -29.32 -3.55 9.40
C ASP A 28 -30.66 -4.07 8.86
N VAL A 29 -30.67 -4.80 7.74
CA VAL A 29 -31.90 -5.40 7.20
C VAL A 29 -32.45 -6.46 8.14
N GLY A 30 -31.60 -7.32 8.70
CA GLY A 30 -32.03 -8.34 9.66
C GLY A 30 -32.68 -7.74 10.90
N ARG A 31 -32.19 -6.58 11.37
CA ARG A 31 -32.81 -5.83 12.47
C ARG A 31 -34.19 -5.29 12.10
N VAL A 32 -34.35 -4.73 10.90
CA VAL A 32 -35.63 -4.19 10.41
C VAL A 32 -36.66 -5.29 10.16
N LEU A 33 -36.20 -6.47 9.74
CA LEU A 33 -37.04 -7.67 9.59
C LEU A 33 -37.27 -8.42 10.90
N GLU A 34 -36.80 -7.87 12.03
CA GLU A 34 -36.93 -8.45 13.37
C GLU A 34 -36.40 -9.88 13.49
N MET A 35 -35.38 -10.22 12.71
CA MET A 35 -34.77 -11.54 12.72
C MET A 35 -33.89 -11.74 13.97
N PRO A 36 -33.80 -12.98 14.50
CA PRO A 36 -32.95 -13.26 15.65
C PRO A 36 -31.49 -12.88 15.39
N PHE A 37 -30.88 -12.13 16.32
CA PHE A 37 -29.50 -11.64 16.17
C PHE A 37 -28.50 -12.77 15.90
N GLY A 38 -28.65 -13.93 16.57
CA GLY A 38 -27.77 -15.09 16.38
C GLY A 38 -27.80 -15.65 14.96
N LEU A 39 -28.98 -15.64 14.32
CA LEU A 39 -29.13 -16.08 12.92
C LEU A 39 -28.42 -15.09 11.97
N VAL A 40 -28.64 -13.80 12.16
CA VAL A 40 -28.02 -12.75 11.33
C VAL A 40 -26.50 -12.72 11.50
N ASP A 41 -25.99 -12.89 12.73
CA ASP A 41 -24.55 -12.95 13.00
C ASP A 41 -23.89 -14.20 12.39
N LYS A 42 -24.58 -15.35 12.44
CA LYS A 42 -24.15 -16.59 11.75
C LYS A 42 -23.99 -16.34 10.24
N LEU A 43 -24.98 -15.72 9.60
CA LEU A 43 -24.92 -15.36 8.17
C LEU A 43 -23.79 -14.35 7.87
N CYS A 44 -23.59 -13.35 8.73
CA CYS A 44 -22.51 -12.38 8.55
C CYS A 44 -21.12 -13.02 8.60
N LYS A 45 -20.92 -14.00 9.49
CA LYS A 45 -19.64 -14.73 9.61
C LYS A 45 -19.33 -15.60 8.39
N MET A 46 -20.34 -16.02 7.64
CA MET A 46 -20.20 -16.77 6.39
C MET A 46 -19.75 -15.90 5.22
N VAL A 47 -20.00 -14.59 5.25
CA VAL A 47 -19.50 -13.66 4.22
C VAL A 47 -18.02 -13.38 4.49
N PRO A 48 -17.08 -13.67 3.57
CA PRO A 48 -15.66 -13.38 3.76
C PRO A 48 -15.41 -11.90 4.07
N ASN A 49 -14.46 -11.61 4.97
CA ASN A 49 -14.08 -10.25 5.32
C ASN A 49 -12.66 -9.98 4.85
N ASN A 50 -12.53 -9.48 3.63
CA ASN A 50 -11.28 -8.99 3.10
C ASN A 50 -11.34 -7.46 3.01
N PRO A 51 -10.64 -6.72 3.90
CA PRO A 51 -10.64 -5.26 3.87
C PRO A 51 -10.10 -4.65 2.57
N ALA A 52 -9.17 -5.33 1.91
CA ALA A 52 -8.56 -4.85 0.66
C ALA A 52 -9.46 -5.07 -0.56
N ASN A 53 -10.26 -6.13 -0.54
CA ASN A 53 -11.26 -6.42 -1.57
C ASN A 53 -12.55 -6.95 -0.92
N PRO A 54 -13.44 -6.05 -0.46
CA PRO A 54 -14.65 -6.44 0.25
C PRO A 54 -15.54 -7.32 -0.62
N THR A 55 -15.83 -8.53 -0.16
CA THR A 55 -16.70 -9.47 -0.88
C THR A 55 -18.14 -8.96 -0.86
N THR A 56 -18.75 -8.88 -2.04
CA THR A 56 -20.15 -8.49 -2.20
C THR A 56 -21.09 -9.63 -1.81
N LEU A 57 -22.35 -9.33 -1.50
CA LEU A 57 -23.34 -10.36 -1.18
C LEU A 57 -23.56 -11.37 -2.32
N PRO A 58 -23.65 -10.97 -3.61
CA PRO A 58 -23.75 -11.90 -4.72
C PRO A 58 -22.53 -12.83 -4.86
N GLU A 59 -21.33 -12.33 -4.58
CA GLU A 59 -20.10 -13.15 -4.59
C GLU A 59 -20.10 -14.14 -3.42
N ALA A 60 -20.48 -13.70 -2.22
CA ALA A 60 -20.58 -14.57 -1.05
C ALA A 60 -21.58 -15.71 -1.29
N LEU A 61 -22.73 -15.44 -1.91
CA LEU A 61 -23.73 -16.45 -2.28
C LEU A 61 -23.19 -17.50 -3.28
N LYS A 62 -22.26 -17.11 -4.15
CA LYS A 62 -21.61 -18.04 -5.10
C LYS A 62 -20.49 -18.84 -4.43
N ALA A 63 -19.72 -18.20 -3.55
CA ALA A 63 -18.54 -18.78 -2.94
C ALA A 63 -18.85 -19.69 -1.74
N GLU A 64 -19.95 -19.45 -1.01
CA GLU A 64 -20.27 -20.15 0.24
C GLU A 64 -21.62 -20.89 0.15
N PRO A 65 -21.61 -22.21 -0.16
CA PRO A 65 -22.83 -23.01 -0.30
C PRO A 65 -23.70 -23.06 0.97
N ARG A 66 -23.10 -22.90 2.16
CA ARG A 66 -23.83 -22.95 3.44
C ARG A 66 -24.86 -21.82 3.57
N ILE A 67 -24.64 -20.67 2.91
CA ILE A 67 -25.62 -19.58 2.92
C ILE A 67 -26.93 -20.05 2.27
N LYS A 68 -26.84 -20.76 1.13
CA LYS A 68 -28.01 -21.30 0.42
C LYS A 68 -28.74 -22.38 1.21
N GLN A 69 -28.02 -23.17 2.01
CA GLN A 69 -28.62 -24.15 2.91
C GLN A 69 -29.46 -23.46 3.98
N VAL A 70 -28.91 -22.43 4.64
CA VAL A 70 -29.64 -21.64 5.64
C VAL A 70 -30.83 -20.92 5.00
N MET A 71 -30.69 -20.41 3.77
CA MET A 71 -31.81 -19.83 3.00
C MET A 71 -32.97 -20.82 2.80
N ALA A 72 -32.67 -22.09 2.55
CA ALA A 72 -33.70 -23.12 2.37
C ALA A 72 -34.33 -23.61 3.69
N GLU A 73 -33.57 -23.56 4.80
CA GLU A 73 -34.00 -24.05 6.11
C GLU A 73 -34.75 -22.99 6.93
N GLU A 74 -34.32 -21.73 6.87
CA GLU A 74 -34.79 -20.64 7.73
C GLU A 74 -35.70 -19.67 6.97
N PRO A 75 -37.00 -19.60 7.32
CA PRO A 75 -37.93 -18.68 6.67
C PRO A 75 -37.50 -17.22 6.79
N GLY A 76 -37.57 -16.49 5.67
CA GLY A 76 -37.28 -15.05 5.63
C GLY A 76 -35.82 -14.68 5.35
N VAL A 77 -34.89 -15.64 5.34
CA VAL A 77 -33.50 -15.40 4.94
C VAL A 77 -33.39 -15.00 3.46
N ASP A 78 -34.22 -15.57 2.59
CA ASP A 78 -34.29 -15.14 1.17
C ASP A 78 -34.59 -13.64 1.04
N ARG A 79 -35.63 -13.19 1.77
CA ARG A 79 -36.04 -11.78 1.80
C ARG A 79 -34.95 -10.88 2.40
N LEU A 80 -34.24 -11.36 3.42
CA LEU A 80 -33.09 -10.66 3.99
C LEU A 80 -32.03 -10.39 2.92
N PHE A 81 -31.62 -11.42 2.17
CA PHE A 81 -30.60 -11.27 1.13
C PHE A 81 -31.08 -10.40 -0.03
N ASP A 82 -32.33 -10.57 -0.49
CA ASP A 82 -32.91 -9.77 -1.57
C ASP A 82 -32.92 -8.27 -1.26
N VAL A 83 -33.26 -7.91 -0.02
CA VAL A 83 -33.26 -6.50 0.42
C VAL A 83 -31.83 -6.03 0.67
N ALA A 84 -30.99 -6.82 1.34
CA ALA A 84 -29.61 -6.45 1.63
C ALA A 84 -28.78 -6.22 0.36
N MET A 85 -28.95 -7.03 -0.69
CA MET A 85 -28.29 -6.83 -1.98
C MET A 85 -28.69 -5.52 -2.67
N LYS A 86 -29.92 -5.05 -2.47
CA LYS A 86 -30.37 -3.75 -3.03
C LYS A 86 -29.83 -2.55 -2.26
N LEU A 87 -29.51 -2.74 -0.97
CA LEU A 87 -28.99 -1.67 -0.10
C LEU A 87 -27.45 -1.66 -0.02
N GLU A 88 -26.81 -2.77 -0.38
CA GLU A 88 -25.35 -2.88 -0.45
C GLU A 88 -24.76 -1.79 -1.35
N GLY A 89 -23.70 -1.13 -0.86
CA GLY A 89 -22.98 -0.09 -1.59
C GLY A 89 -23.58 1.32 -1.49
N LEU A 90 -24.81 1.47 -0.96
CA LEU A 90 -25.41 2.78 -0.71
C LEU A 90 -24.68 3.52 0.42
N TYR A 91 -24.68 4.86 0.35
CA TYR A 91 -24.12 5.70 1.40
C TYR A 91 -25.05 5.72 2.64
N ARG A 92 -24.45 5.53 3.82
CA ARG A 92 -25.16 5.46 5.10
C ARG A 92 -25.00 6.75 5.92
N HIS A 93 -23.79 7.27 6.02
CA HIS A 93 -23.48 8.43 6.84
C HIS A 93 -22.28 9.19 6.27
N ALA A 94 -22.23 10.48 6.57
CA ALA A 94 -21.04 11.30 6.43
C ALA A 94 -20.07 10.98 7.58
N SER A 95 -18.78 10.98 7.27
CA SER A 95 -17.68 10.86 8.21
C SER A 95 -16.53 11.75 7.73
N THR A 96 -15.47 11.89 8.52
CA THR A 96 -14.28 12.66 8.16
C THR A 96 -13.17 11.75 7.66
N HIS A 97 -12.38 12.22 6.69
CA HIS A 97 -11.19 11.50 6.25
C HIS A 97 -10.17 11.53 7.38
N ALA A 98 -9.69 10.36 7.79
CA ALA A 98 -8.82 10.23 8.97
C ALA A 98 -7.53 11.07 8.91
N ALA A 99 -7.06 11.39 7.69
CA ALA A 99 -5.84 12.17 7.48
C ALA A 99 -6.05 13.45 6.66
N GLY A 100 -7.17 13.57 5.95
CA GLY A 100 -7.26 14.46 4.79
C GLY A 100 -7.70 15.86 5.18
N VAL A 101 -6.84 16.84 4.94
CA VAL A 101 -7.10 18.26 5.16
C VAL A 101 -6.87 19.02 3.87
N VAL A 102 -7.70 20.03 3.62
CA VAL A 102 -7.52 20.96 2.51
C VAL A 102 -7.20 22.36 2.99
N ILE A 103 -6.45 23.08 2.17
CA ILE A 103 -6.11 24.48 2.37
C ILE A 103 -6.42 25.23 1.07
N SER A 104 -7.20 26.30 1.16
CA SER A 104 -7.54 27.17 0.03
C SER A 104 -6.90 28.56 0.14
N ASP A 105 -6.85 29.27 -0.97
CA ASP A 105 -6.35 30.66 -1.06
C ASP A 105 -7.40 31.73 -0.69
N ARG A 106 -8.67 31.31 -0.56
CA ARG A 106 -9.84 32.13 -0.19
C ARG A 106 -10.83 31.32 0.67
N PRO A 107 -11.90 31.89 1.23
CA PRO A 107 -12.87 31.15 2.04
C PRO A 107 -13.46 29.94 1.30
N LEU A 108 -13.49 28.77 1.94
CA LEU A 108 -13.85 27.50 1.31
C LEU A 108 -15.27 27.48 0.76
N GLU A 109 -16.20 28.20 1.39
CA GLU A 109 -17.60 28.30 0.95
C GLU A 109 -17.76 28.92 -0.45
N GLN A 110 -16.75 29.64 -0.94
CA GLN A 110 -16.73 30.20 -2.29
C GLN A 110 -16.32 29.16 -3.36
N LEU A 111 -15.75 28.03 -2.93
CA LEU A 111 -15.19 27.00 -3.81
C LEU A 111 -15.97 25.68 -3.72
N VAL A 112 -16.30 25.25 -2.50
CA VAL A 112 -16.93 23.96 -2.23
C VAL A 112 -18.00 24.07 -1.13
N PRO A 113 -19.09 23.29 -1.22
CA PRO A 113 -20.04 23.19 -0.12
C PRO A 113 -19.40 22.52 1.09
N LEU A 114 -19.78 22.98 2.29
CA LEU A 114 -19.25 22.50 3.57
C LEU A 114 -20.31 21.70 4.34
N TYR A 115 -19.82 20.77 5.16
CA TYR A 115 -20.55 20.01 6.16
C TYR A 115 -19.91 20.29 7.52
N ARG A 116 -20.71 20.38 8.57
CA ARG A 116 -20.21 20.54 9.94
C ARG A 116 -20.71 19.40 10.79
N ASP A 117 -19.78 18.59 11.29
CA ASP A 117 -20.09 17.61 12.34
C ASP A 117 -20.33 18.39 13.65
N PRO A 118 -21.46 18.18 14.35
CA PRO A 118 -21.70 18.82 15.64
C PRO A 118 -20.62 18.55 16.69
N ASN A 119 -19.86 17.46 16.55
CA ASN A 119 -18.80 17.06 17.48
C ASN A 119 -17.40 17.58 17.07
N SER A 120 -17.28 18.32 15.96
CA SER A 120 -16.02 18.86 15.46
C SER A 120 -16.11 20.36 15.27
N GLU A 121 -15.07 21.09 15.69
CA GLU A 121 -14.95 22.52 15.42
C GLU A 121 -14.50 22.79 13.97
N MET A 122 -13.79 21.84 13.36
CA MET A 122 -13.26 21.98 12.01
C MET A 122 -14.33 21.60 10.96
N PRO A 123 -14.60 22.47 9.96
CA PRO A 123 -15.52 22.16 8.88
C PRO A 123 -14.98 21.02 8.00
N VAL A 124 -15.88 20.41 7.23
CA VAL A 124 -15.58 19.30 6.34
C VAL A 124 -16.08 19.65 4.93
N THR A 125 -15.30 19.42 3.88
CA THR A 125 -15.77 19.61 2.50
C THR A 125 -16.80 18.55 2.14
N GLN A 126 -17.92 18.90 1.49
CA GLN A 126 -18.86 17.87 1.00
C GLN A 126 -18.33 17.12 -0.24
N PHE A 127 -17.25 17.61 -0.84
CA PHE A 127 -16.49 16.88 -1.85
C PHE A 127 -15.53 15.91 -1.17
N ASN A 128 -15.65 14.62 -1.52
CA ASN A 128 -14.74 13.59 -1.06
C ASN A 128 -13.38 13.69 -1.78
N MET A 129 -12.45 12.81 -1.41
CA MET A 129 -11.09 12.78 -1.96
C MET A 129 -11.02 12.77 -3.50
N LYS A 130 -12.02 12.22 -4.20
CA LYS A 130 -12.04 12.16 -5.67
C LYS A 130 -12.34 13.51 -6.33
N TRP A 131 -13.06 14.37 -5.63
CA TRP A 131 -13.60 15.62 -6.19
C TRP A 131 -12.91 16.86 -5.63
N VAL A 132 -12.28 16.74 -4.46
CA VAL A 132 -11.68 17.88 -3.78
C VAL A 132 -10.46 18.45 -4.53
N GLU A 133 -9.60 17.59 -5.08
CA GLU A 133 -8.45 18.01 -5.89
C GLU A 133 -8.88 18.60 -7.25
N PRO A 134 -9.78 17.97 -8.04
CA PRO A 134 -10.32 18.59 -9.25
C PRO A 134 -11.06 19.91 -9.02
N ALA A 135 -11.60 20.14 -7.82
CA ALA A 135 -12.20 21.41 -7.43
C ALA A 135 -11.16 22.52 -7.18
N GLY A 136 -9.86 22.24 -7.33
CA GLY A 136 -8.78 23.21 -7.22
C GLY A 136 -8.23 23.38 -5.80
N LEU A 137 -8.57 22.49 -4.87
CA LEU A 137 -8.07 22.56 -3.50
C LEU A 137 -6.77 21.79 -3.33
N VAL A 138 -5.83 22.37 -2.57
CA VAL A 138 -4.59 21.69 -2.20
C VAL A 138 -4.88 20.78 -1.01
N LYS A 139 -4.63 19.48 -1.19
CA LYS A 139 -4.83 18.44 -0.18
C LYS A 139 -3.51 18.11 0.53
N PHE A 140 -3.59 17.96 1.84
CA PHE A 140 -2.55 17.44 2.72
C PHE A 140 -3.10 16.25 3.51
N ASP A 141 -2.31 15.20 3.64
CA ASP A 141 -2.64 14.08 4.52
C ASP A 141 -1.79 14.13 5.79
N PHE A 142 -2.44 14.34 6.94
CA PHE A 142 -1.85 14.29 8.27
C PHE A 142 -2.18 12.94 8.93
N LEU A 143 -1.22 12.01 8.90
CA LEU A 143 -1.41 10.69 9.49
C LEU A 143 -0.87 10.66 10.94
N GLY A 144 -1.69 10.15 11.86
CA GLY A 144 -1.26 9.87 13.23
C GLY A 144 -0.51 8.53 13.30
N LEU A 145 0.79 8.52 12.99
CA LEU A 145 1.60 7.30 13.09
C LEU A 145 2.07 7.08 14.54
N LYS A 146 1.47 6.11 15.24
CA LYS A 146 1.78 5.80 16.64
C LYS A 146 3.27 5.52 16.89
N THR A 147 3.96 4.91 15.93
CA THR A 147 5.40 4.64 16.01
C THR A 147 6.23 5.90 16.26
N LEU A 148 5.91 7.01 15.60
CA LEU A 148 6.63 8.28 15.81
C LEU A 148 6.44 8.82 17.23
N THR A 149 5.26 8.60 17.82
CA THR A 149 5.03 8.93 19.24
C THR A 149 5.85 8.06 20.18
N VAL A 150 6.01 6.77 19.85
CA VAL A 150 6.85 5.84 20.62
C VAL A 150 8.32 6.26 20.54
N LEU A 151 8.82 6.54 19.34
CA LEU A 151 10.19 7.02 19.12
C LEU A 151 10.46 8.34 19.86
N ASN A 152 9.55 9.31 19.78
CA ASN A 152 9.70 10.57 20.51
C ASN A 152 9.82 10.34 22.04
N ARG A 153 8.97 9.49 22.62
CA ARG A 153 9.07 9.15 24.05
C ARG A 153 10.38 8.42 24.38
N ALA A 154 10.86 7.56 23.50
CA ALA A 154 12.15 6.89 23.69
C ALA A 154 13.30 7.92 23.72
N VAL A 155 13.29 8.88 22.79
CA VAL A 155 14.26 10.00 22.74
C VAL A 155 14.20 10.83 24.02
N GLU A 156 13.00 11.24 24.47
CA GLU A 156 12.81 11.97 25.73
C GLU A 156 13.43 11.22 26.92
N MET A 157 13.28 9.90 26.98
CA MET A 157 13.86 9.06 28.04
C MET A 157 15.38 8.92 27.92
N ILE A 158 15.92 8.82 26.71
CA ILE A 158 17.37 8.75 26.44
C ILE A 158 18.03 10.07 26.86
N HIS A 159 17.38 11.21 26.59
CA HIS A 159 17.89 12.55 26.95
C HIS A 159 18.13 12.75 28.44
N HIS A 160 17.52 11.95 29.32
CA HIS A 160 17.85 11.96 30.75
C HIS A 160 19.28 11.48 31.06
N ARG A 161 19.91 10.72 30.15
CA ARG A 161 21.28 10.18 30.28
C ARG A 161 22.23 10.76 29.23
N ASP A 162 21.73 10.99 28.02
CA ASP A 162 22.46 11.60 26.92
C ASP A 162 21.63 12.72 26.28
N PRO A 163 21.73 13.96 26.79
CA PRO A 163 21.01 15.12 26.23
C PRO A 163 21.40 15.45 24.78
N GLY A 164 22.50 14.90 24.26
CA GLY A 164 22.98 15.14 22.91
C GLY A 164 22.46 14.16 21.86
N PHE A 165 21.71 13.13 22.29
CA PHE A 165 21.20 12.10 21.37
C PHE A 165 20.25 12.70 20.32
N ASP A 166 20.51 12.42 19.06
CA ASP A 166 19.70 12.86 17.92
C ASP A 166 19.35 11.64 17.06
N LEU A 167 18.07 11.27 17.05
CA LEU A 167 17.56 10.10 16.33
C LEU A 167 17.75 10.23 14.80
N ASP A 168 17.76 11.45 14.28
CA ASP A 168 17.92 11.71 12.85
C ASP A 168 19.40 11.59 12.40
N ARG A 169 20.33 11.42 13.34
CA ARG A 169 21.78 11.34 13.10
C ARG A 169 22.41 10.00 13.44
N ILE A 170 21.60 8.99 13.79
CA ILE A 170 22.12 7.65 14.03
C ILE A 170 22.79 7.11 12.74
N PRO A 171 23.92 6.39 12.85
CA PRO A 171 24.52 5.71 11.71
C PRO A 171 23.55 4.69 11.12
N LEU A 172 23.58 4.46 9.81
CA LEU A 172 22.73 3.45 9.14
C LEU A 172 23.43 2.10 8.96
N ASP A 173 24.62 1.95 9.53
CA ASP A 173 25.49 0.78 9.44
C ASP A 173 25.75 0.11 10.81
N ASP A 174 24.95 0.39 11.84
CA ASP A 174 25.11 -0.20 13.19
C ASP A 174 24.92 -1.74 13.17
N PRO A 175 25.96 -2.54 13.45
CA PRO A 175 25.88 -4.00 13.48
C PRO A 175 24.86 -4.51 14.51
N ALA A 176 24.65 -3.82 15.62
CA ALA A 176 23.74 -4.29 16.68
C ALA A 176 22.28 -4.32 16.19
N ALA A 177 21.87 -3.31 15.43
CA ALA A 177 20.54 -3.26 14.81
C ALA A 177 20.34 -4.39 13.78
N PHE A 178 21.36 -4.67 12.97
CA PHE A 178 21.34 -5.77 11.99
C PHE A 178 21.35 -7.16 12.63
N GLU A 179 22.08 -7.34 13.73
CA GLU A 179 22.07 -8.59 14.47
C GLU A 179 20.70 -8.87 15.10
N LEU A 180 20.07 -7.86 15.72
CA LEU A 180 18.72 -7.97 16.28
C LEU A 180 17.69 -8.35 15.21
N THR A 181 17.71 -7.63 14.09
CA THR A 181 16.80 -7.91 12.96
C THR A 181 17.07 -9.28 12.34
N SER A 182 18.33 -9.67 12.16
CA SER A 182 18.75 -10.99 11.64
C SER A 182 18.34 -12.16 12.55
N ARG A 183 18.27 -11.98 13.87
CA ARG A 183 17.71 -13.00 14.79
C ARG A 183 16.18 -13.08 14.74
N GLY A 184 15.53 -12.14 14.07
CA GLY A 184 14.07 -12.00 14.03
C GLY A 184 13.50 -11.57 15.39
N GLU A 185 14.28 -10.83 16.19
CA GLU A 185 13.91 -10.30 17.50
C GLU A 185 13.14 -8.97 17.39
N THR A 186 12.31 -8.83 16.35
CA THR A 186 11.68 -7.57 15.93
C THR A 186 10.30 -7.33 16.54
N VAL A 187 10.04 -7.82 17.75
CA VAL A 187 8.79 -7.50 18.46
C VAL A 187 8.85 -6.04 18.89
N GLY A 188 7.88 -5.23 18.45
CA GLY A 188 7.90 -3.77 18.67
C GLY A 188 8.74 -2.97 17.66
N VAL A 189 9.39 -3.63 16.70
CA VAL A 189 10.10 -2.97 15.60
C VAL A 189 9.13 -2.74 14.45
N PHE A 190 8.98 -1.48 14.04
CA PHE A 190 7.95 -1.06 13.11
C PHE A 190 8.02 -1.82 11.77
N GLN A 191 6.85 -2.26 11.27
CA GLN A 191 6.66 -3.09 10.07
C GLN A 191 7.27 -4.51 10.10
N LEU A 192 8.15 -4.82 11.04
CA LEU A 192 8.92 -6.07 11.07
C LEU A 192 8.41 -7.12 12.07
N GLU A 193 7.25 -6.89 12.70
CA GLU A 193 6.76 -7.72 13.83
C GLU A 193 6.08 -9.04 13.42
N GLY A 194 5.56 -9.11 12.19
CA GLY A 194 4.77 -10.24 11.70
C GLY A 194 5.52 -11.57 11.81
N SER A 195 4.83 -12.68 12.12
CA SER A 195 5.49 -13.99 12.28
C SER A 195 6.29 -14.40 11.05
N GLY A 196 5.68 -14.39 9.86
CA GLY A 196 6.40 -14.76 8.65
C GLY A 196 7.37 -13.69 8.16
N MET A 197 7.21 -12.42 8.58
CA MET A 197 8.21 -11.38 8.35
C MET A 197 9.48 -11.67 9.17
N ARG A 198 9.32 -12.09 10.42
CA ARG A 198 10.43 -12.55 11.27
C ARG A 198 11.13 -13.78 10.71
N ASP A 199 10.38 -14.71 10.13
CA ASP A 199 10.97 -15.88 9.48
C ASP A 199 11.77 -15.49 8.24
N MET A 200 11.26 -14.54 7.43
CA MET A 200 11.98 -13.95 6.31
C MET A 200 13.28 -13.26 6.77
N LEU A 201 13.23 -12.46 7.83
CA LEU A 201 14.42 -11.79 8.38
C LEU A 201 15.50 -12.80 8.80
N ARG A 202 15.13 -13.92 9.44
CA ARG A 202 16.08 -14.98 9.82
C ARG A 202 16.71 -15.68 8.61
N GLN A 203 15.97 -15.80 7.51
CA GLN A 203 16.48 -16.37 6.27
C GLN A 203 17.40 -15.39 5.52
N MET A 204 16.99 -14.12 5.43
CA MET A 204 17.72 -13.08 4.71
C MET A 204 18.97 -12.61 5.45
N ARG A 205 18.92 -12.57 6.79
CA ARG A 205 19.97 -12.03 7.67
C ARG A 205 20.43 -10.64 7.22
N PRO A 206 19.56 -9.61 7.26
CA PRO A 206 19.90 -8.26 6.81
C PRO A 206 21.17 -7.75 7.50
N ASP A 207 22.10 -7.20 6.72
CA ASP A 207 23.40 -6.68 7.18
C ASP A 207 23.71 -5.28 6.62
N CYS A 208 22.81 -4.72 5.81
CA CYS A 208 22.82 -3.33 5.38
C CYS A 208 21.40 -2.72 5.40
N PHE A 209 21.31 -1.40 5.31
CA PHE A 209 20.04 -0.68 5.35
C PHE A 209 19.15 -1.06 4.14
N GLU A 210 19.75 -1.25 2.98
CA GLU A 210 19.09 -1.61 1.72
C GLU A 210 18.32 -2.93 1.82
N ASP A 211 18.79 -3.89 2.63
CA ASP A 211 18.05 -5.13 2.88
C ASP A 211 16.75 -4.87 3.64
N ILE A 212 16.72 -3.93 4.59
CA ILE A 212 15.48 -3.58 5.31
C ILE A 212 14.45 -2.99 4.33
N ILE A 213 14.92 -2.17 3.38
CA ILE A 213 14.08 -1.65 2.29
C ILE A 213 13.51 -2.81 1.46
N ALA A 214 14.36 -3.79 1.10
CA ALA A 214 13.98 -4.96 0.33
C ALA A 214 12.99 -5.87 1.09
N VAL A 215 13.14 -6.02 2.41
CA VAL A 215 12.23 -6.82 3.25
C VAL A 215 10.80 -6.27 3.17
N VAL A 216 10.64 -4.97 3.38
CA VAL A 216 9.34 -4.29 3.28
C VAL A 216 8.76 -4.42 1.86
N ALA A 217 9.62 -4.43 0.86
CA ALA A 217 9.20 -4.56 -0.53
C ALA A 217 8.79 -6.00 -0.91
N LEU A 218 9.53 -7.02 -0.51
CA LEU A 218 9.34 -8.40 -0.96
C LEU A 218 8.26 -9.17 -0.21
N TYR A 219 7.96 -8.84 1.05
CA TYR A 219 7.03 -9.61 1.88
C TYR A 219 5.54 -9.32 1.56
N ARG A 220 5.14 -9.54 0.30
CA ARG A 220 3.77 -9.35 -0.20
C ARG A 220 3.36 -10.43 -1.21
N PRO A 221 2.05 -10.71 -1.36
CA PRO A 221 1.57 -11.66 -2.37
C PRO A 221 2.08 -11.31 -3.77
N GLY A 222 2.73 -12.26 -4.45
CA GLY A 222 3.42 -12.06 -5.72
C GLY A 222 4.94 -12.02 -5.56
N PRO A 223 5.54 -10.91 -5.04
CA PRO A 223 6.98 -10.81 -4.82
C PRO A 223 7.57 -11.85 -3.87
N MET A 224 6.78 -12.39 -2.94
CA MET A 224 7.24 -13.40 -1.97
C MET A 224 7.89 -14.62 -2.62
N ASP A 225 7.51 -14.97 -3.85
CA ASP A 225 8.10 -16.09 -4.60
C ASP A 225 9.60 -15.88 -4.90
N ASN A 226 10.08 -14.63 -4.85
CA ASN A 226 11.49 -14.29 -5.09
C ASN A 226 12.32 -14.23 -3.81
N ILE A 227 11.71 -14.27 -2.62
CA ILE A 227 12.43 -14.25 -1.35
C ILE A 227 13.49 -15.38 -1.29
N PRO A 228 13.19 -16.63 -1.68
CA PRO A 228 14.20 -17.69 -1.67
C PRO A 228 15.41 -17.36 -2.56
N LYS A 229 15.18 -16.89 -3.80
CA LYS A 229 16.25 -16.52 -4.73
C LYS A 229 17.09 -15.36 -4.18
N PHE A 230 16.44 -14.33 -3.64
CA PHE A 230 17.10 -13.18 -3.03
C PHE A 230 18.01 -13.63 -1.88
N CYS A 231 17.50 -14.47 -0.96
CA CYS A 231 18.28 -15.00 0.15
C CYS A 231 19.42 -15.93 -0.30
N SER A 232 19.20 -16.79 -1.30
CA SER A 232 20.24 -17.66 -1.86
C SER A 232 21.40 -16.87 -2.44
N VAL A 233 21.12 -15.85 -3.25
CA VAL A 233 22.17 -15.02 -3.86
C VAL A 233 22.89 -14.21 -2.79
N LYS A 234 22.14 -13.59 -1.87
CA LYS A 234 22.72 -12.82 -0.77
C LYS A 234 23.67 -13.66 0.09
N SER A 235 23.29 -14.90 0.42
CA SER A 235 24.11 -15.81 1.23
C SER A 235 25.32 -16.41 0.48
N GLY A 236 25.47 -16.12 -0.81
CA GLY A 236 26.50 -16.69 -1.68
C GLY A 236 26.25 -18.15 -2.07
N ALA A 237 25.03 -18.67 -1.85
CA ALA A 237 24.64 -20.02 -2.26
C ALA A 237 24.37 -20.12 -3.77
N GLU A 238 24.04 -19.00 -4.42
CA GLU A 238 23.82 -18.88 -5.85
C GLU A 238 24.50 -17.61 -6.39
N GLU A 239 24.95 -17.64 -7.63
CA GLU A 239 25.45 -16.44 -8.32
C GLU A 239 24.30 -15.51 -8.72
N PRO A 240 24.49 -14.18 -8.68
CA PRO A 240 23.51 -13.22 -9.18
C PRO A 240 23.37 -13.33 -10.71
N ASP A 241 22.13 -13.28 -11.18
CA ASP A 241 21.84 -13.08 -12.61
C ASP A 241 21.34 -11.65 -12.79
N TYR A 242 22.21 -10.79 -13.33
CA TYR A 242 21.88 -9.39 -13.63
C TYR A 242 21.18 -9.21 -14.98
N LEU A 243 20.84 -10.30 -15.68
CA LEU A 243 20.16 -10.37 -16.98
C LEU A 243 20.99 -9.83 -18.16
N HIS A 244 21.74 -8.75 -17.96
CA HIS A 244 22.64 -8.12 -18.92
C HIS A 244 23.70 -7.26 -18.19
N PRO A 245 24.95 -7.15 -18.68
CA PRO A 245 26.00 -6.37 -18.02
C PRO A 245 25.64 -4.89 -17.75
N CYS A 246 24.83 -4.26 -18.62
CA CYS A 246 24.40 -2.87 -18.39
C CYS A 246 23.41 -2.70 -17.24
N LEU A 247 22.85 -3.79 -16.69
CA LEU A 247 21.89 -3.77 -15.60
C LEU A 247 22.51 -4.10 -14.25
N GLU A 248 23.78 -4.50 -14.22
CA GLU A 248 24.49 -4.90 -12.99
C GLU A 248 24.36 -3.82 -11.92
N GLU A 249 24.76 -2.59 -12.20
CA GLU A 249 24.70 -1.46 -11.26
C GLU A 249 23.29 -1.21 -10.69
N ILE A 250 22.24 -1.44 -11.49
CA ILE A 250 20.83 -1.22 -11.08
C ILE A 250 20.34 -2.35 -10.17
N LEU A 251 20.84 -3.57 -10.38
CA LEU A 251 20.33 -4.79 -9.76
C LEU A 251 21.27 -5.35 -8.69
N THR A 252 22.47 -4.80 -8.51
CA THR A 252 23.43 -5.22 -7.47
C THR A 252 22.81 -5.15 -6.08
N GLU A 253 22.15 -4.03 -5.75
CA GLU A 253 21.50 -3.80 -4.45
C GLU A 253 20.43 -4.84 -4.11
N THR A 254 19.80 -5.43 -5.14
CA THR A 254 18.72 -6.41 -4.97
C THR A 254 19.12 -7.79 -5.47
N TYR A 255 20.43 -8.05 -5.55
CA TYR A 255 20.99 -9.35 -5.88
C TYR A 255 20.45 -9.95 -7.20
N GLY A 256 20.22 -9.11 -8.21
CA GLY A 256 19.69 -9.52 -9.52
C GLY A 256 18.16 -9.58 -9.61
N VAL A 257 17.44 -9.43 -8.49
CA VAL A 257 15.97 -9.48 -8.47
C VAL A 257 15.39 -8.09 -8.73
N ILE A 258 14.43 -7.96 -9.65
CA ILE A 258 13.71 -6.70 -9.88
C ILE A 258 12.67 -6.52 -8.77
N VAL A 259 12.91 -5.59 -7.85
CA VAL A 259 12.04 -5.33 -6.69
C VAL A 259 11.33 -3.99 -6.80
N TYR A 260 12.01 -2.97 -7.32
CA TYR A 260 11.56 -1.58 -7.25
C TYR A 260 10.98 -1.07 -8.58
N GLN A 261 10.03 -0.14 -8.49
CA GLN A 261 9.50 0.61 -9.64
C GLN A 261 10.59 1.45 -10.30
N GLU A 262 11.48 2.01 -9.49
CA GLU A 262 12.62 2.80 -9.92
C GLU A 262 13.61 1.94 -10.73
N GLN A 263 13.83 0.67 -10.37
CA GLN A 263 14.62 -0.27 -11.16
C GLN A 263 13.99 -0.53 -12.53
N VAL A 264 12.66 -0.73 -12.59
CA VAL A 264 11.94 -0.84 -13.87
C VAL A 264 12.18 0.38 -14.76
N MET A 265 12.14 1.58 -14.17
CA MET A 265 12.37 2.82 -14.91
C MET A 265 13.82 2.93 -15.40
N GLN A 266 14.80 2.59 -14.55
CA GLN A 266 16.22 2.60 -14.91
C GLN A 266 16.57 1.57 -15.97
N ILE A 267 15.97 0.36 -15.92
CA ILE A 267 16.14 -0.67 -16.96
C ILE A 267 15.68 -0.11 -18.31
N ALA A 268 14.50 0.51 -18.39
CA ALA A 268 14.01 1.11 -19.63
C ALA A 268 14.88 2.27 -20.13
N GLN A 269 15.43 3.08 -19.23
CA GLN A 269 16.35 4.15 -19.57
C GLN A 269 17.66 3.60 -20.16
N VAL A 270 18.32 2.68 -19.45
CA VAL A 270 19.65 2.17 -19.82
C VAL A 270 19.59 1.23 -21.01
N MET A 271 18.60 0.34 -21.07
CA MET A 271 18.49 -0.59 -22.19
C MET A 271 17.89 0.06 -23.43
N ALA A 272 16.80 0.83 -23.28
CA ALA A 272 16.01 1.26 -24.43
C ALA A 272 16.04 2.78 -24.69
N GLY A 273 16.86 3.53 -23.95
CA GLY A 273 17.05 4.97 -24.17
C GLY A 273 15.83 5.82 -23.78
N TYR A 274 14.97 5.32 -22.88
CA TYR A 274 13.81 6.09 -22.41
C TYR A 274 14.27 7.31 -21.62
N SER A 275 13.53 8.42 -21.73
CA SER A 275 13.60 9.46 -20.71
C SER A 275 12.98 8.94 -19.40
N LEU A 276 13.37 9.48 -18.24
CA LEU A 276 12.74 9.09 -16.97
C LEU A 276 11.22 9.35 -16.95
N GLY A 277 10.76 10.38 -17.68
CA GLY A 277 9.33 10.66 -17.86
C GLY A 277 8.63 9.57 -18.68
N ASP A 278 9.22 9.15 -19.80
CA ASP A 278 8.70 8.03 -20.60
C ASP A 278 8.71 6.72 -19.81
N ALA A 279 9.74 6.50 -18.99
CA ALA A 279 9.87 5.30 -18.17
C ALA A 279 8.77 5.24 -17.08
N ASP A 280 8.35 6.37 -16.51
CA ASP A 280 7.17 6.41 -15.63
C ASP A 280 5.88 6.11 -16.40
N LEU A 281 5.75 6.57 -17.65
CA LEU A 281 4.59 6.22 -18.48
C LEU A 281 4.54 4.71 -18.76
N LEU A 282 5.69 4.08 -19.04
CA LEU A 282 5.81 2.63 -19.18
C LEU A 282 5.35 1.91 -17.90
N ARG A 283 5.87 2.32 -16.74
CA ARG A 283 5.48 1.77 -15.43
C ARG A 283 3.96 1.89 -15.19
N ARG A 284 3.36 3.03 -15.52
CA ARG A 284 1.89 3.23 -15.40
C ARG A 284 1.10 2.32 -16.33
N ALA A 285 1.55 2.15 -17.57
CA ALA A 285 0.91 1.26 -18.55
C ALA A 285 0.93 -0.20 -18.06
N MET A 286 2.07 -0.65 -17.53
CA MET A 286 2.21 -1.98 -16.92
C MET A 286 1.26 -2.21 -15.75
N GLY A 287 1.08 -1.20 -14.89
CA GLY A 287 0.13 -1.27 -13.78
C GLY A 287 -1.34 -1.38 -14.23
N LYS A 288 -1.71 -0.74 -15.34
CA LYS A 288 -3.07 -0.80 -15.90
C LYS A 288 -3.36 -2.07 -16.71
N LYS A 289 -2.32 -2.80 -17.14
CA LYS A 289 -2.41 -4.03 -17.94
C LYS A 289 -3.23 -3.88 -19.24
N ILE A 290 -3.14 -2.71 -19.90
CA ILE A 290 -3.82 -2.47 -21.17
C ILE A 290 -2.99 -3.09 -22.29
N LYS A 291 -3.52 -4.15 -22.91
CA LYS A 291 -2.78 -4.96 -23.91
C LYS A 291 -2.21 -4.12 -25.06
N SER A 292 -3.02 -3.26 -25.66
CA SER A 292 -2.59 -2.42 -26.79
C SER A 292 -1.49 -1.42 -26.42
N GLU A 293 -1.51 -0.87 -25.21
CA GLU A 293 -0.45 0.02 -24.73
C GLU A 293 0.83 -0.78 -24.46
N MET A 294 0.71 -1.97 -23.87
CA MET A 294 1.84 -2.85 -23.60
C MET A 294 2.54 -3.33 -24.87
N ASP A 295 1.78 -3.66 -25.92
CA ASP A 295 2.34 -4.08 -27.21
C ASP A 295 3.16 -2.94 -27.86
N ALA A 296 2.63 -1.71 -27.83
CA ALA A 296 3.35 -0.54 -28.33
C ALA A 296 4.62 -0.22 -27.51
N GLN A 297 4.55 -0.39 -26.19
CA GLN A 297 5.71 -0.20 -25.31
C GLN A 297 6.78 -1.29 -25.51
N ARG A 298 6.36 -2.54 -25.79
CA ARG A 298 7.28 -3.64 -26.12
C ARG A 298 8.07 -3.30 -27.36
N GLU A 299 7.39 -2.93 -28.43
CA GLU A 299 8.04 -2.57 -29.70
C GLU A 299 9.05 -1.44 -29.49
N ARG A 300 8.65 -0.36 -28.79
CA ARG A 300 9.54 0.76 -28.46
C ARG A 300 10.75 0.30 -27.63
N PHE A 301 10.54 -0.55 -26.63
CA PHE A 301 11.62 -1.05 -25.77
C PHE A 301 12.63 -1.88 -26.56
N VAL A 302 12.15 -2.84 -27.34
CA VAL A 302 13.00 -3.74 -28.14
C VAL A 302 13.79 -2.96 -29.19
N GLN A 303 13.14 -2.05 -29.92
CA GLN A 303 13.84 -1.21 -30.91
C GLN A 303 14.91 -0.31 -30.25
N GLY A 304 14.61 0.24 -29.08
CA GLY A 304 15.59 1.01 -28.29
C GLY A 304 16.77 0.14 -27.82
N ALA A 305 16.50 -1.09 -27.38
CA ALA A 305 17.52 -2.04 -26.96
C ALA A 305 18.43 -2.47 -28.11
N ILE A 306 17.87 -2.74 -29.29
CA ILE A 306 18.63 -3.03 -30.50
C ILE A 306 19.53 -1.85 -30.88
N ALA A 307 19.00 -0.61 -30.81
CA ALA A 307 19.80 0.59 -31.06
C ALA A 307 20.98 0.73 -30.07
N ASN A 308 20.81 0.23 -28.85
CA ASN A 308 21.85 0.14 -27.82
C ASN A 308 22.69 -1.15 -27.88
N LYS A 309 22.63 -1.88 -28.99
CA LYS A 309 23.43 -3.10 -29.27
C LYS A 309 23.13 -4.28 -28.33
N ILE A 310 21.91 -4.36 -27.83
CA ILE A 310 21.40 -5.51 -27.08
C ILE A 310 20.65 -6.42 -28.06
N GLU A 311 20.90 -7.73 -27.99
CA GLU A 311 20.23 -8.71 -28.84
C GLU A 311 18.70 -8.68 -28.63
N GLU A 312 17.96 -8.80 -29.73
CA GLU A 312 16.49 -8.73 -29.74
C GLU A 312 15.86 -9.75 -28.78
N GLU A 313 16.28 -11.02 -28.85
CA GLU A 313 15.78 -12.09 -27.97
C GLU A 313 16.00 -11.77 -26.49
N ARG A 314 17.17 -11.21 -26.16
CA ARG A 314 17.48 -10.78 -24.79
C ARG A 314 16.61 -9.60 -24.36
N ALA A 315 16.38 -8.63 -25.25
CA ALA A 315 15.53 -7.48 -24.98
C ALA A 315 14.07 -7.89 -24.74
N GLU A 316 13.54 -8.81 -25.55
CA GLU A 316 12.19 -9.36 -25.36
C GLU A 316 12.06 -10.10 -24.03
N TYR A 317 13.03 -10.95 -23.71
CA TYR A 317 13.05 -11.68 -22.44
C TYR A 317 13.07 -10.73 -21.23
N ILE A 318 13.91 -9.69 -21.27
CA ILE A 318 13.99 -8.71 -20.17
C ILE A 318 12.69 -7.90 -20.09
N PHE A 319 12.10 -7.52 -21.22
CA PHE A 319 10.80 -6.85 -21.23
C PHE A 319 9.70 -7.70 -20.58
N ASP A 320 9.68 -9.00 -20.84
CA ASP A 320 8.73 -9.95 -20.22
C ASP A 320 8.89 -10.01 -18.71
N LEU A 321 10.14 -10.07 -18.23
CA LEU A 321 10.44 -10.00 -16.80
C LEU A 321 9.95 -8.67 -16.22
N VAL A 322 10.34 -7.54 -16.82
CA VAL A 322 9.93 -6.22 -16.36
C VAL A 322 8.40 -6.08 -16.32
N ALA A 323 7.69 -6.55 -17.35
CA ALA A 323 6.23 -6.50 -17.40
C ALA A 323 5.57 -7.38 -16.32
N LYS A 324 6.12 -8.58 -16.06
CA LYS A 324 5.68 -9.44 -14.97
C LYS A 324 5.89 -8.77 -13.61
N PHE A 325 7.03 -8.12 -13.41
CA PHE A 325 7.42 -7.49 -12.15
C PHE A 325 6.79 -6.13 -11.92
N ALA A 326 6.52 -5.33 -12.94
CA ALA A 326 5.94 -3.99 -12.78
C ALA A 326 4.55 -4.01 -12.15
N GLY A 327 3.81 -5.13 -12.28
CA GLY A 327 2.56 -5.34 -11.53
C GLY A 327 2.73 -5.49 -10.02
N TYR A 328 3.95 -5.80 -9.56
CA TYR A 328 4.29 -6.03 -8.15
C TYR A 328 5.45 -5.16 -7.64
N GLY A 329 6.10 -4.40 -8.51
CA GLY A 329 7.23 -3.55 -8.18
C GLY A 329 6.84 -2.52 -7.15
N PHE A 330 7.71 -2.29 -6.17
CA PHE A 330 7.44 -1.37 -5.10
C PHE A 330 8.07 -0.01 -5.31
N ASN A 331 7.40 1.03 -4.83
CA ASN A 331 8.01 2.35 -4.81
C ASN A 331 9.11 2.39 -3.75
N LYS A 332 10.37 2.47 -4.19
CA LYS A 332 11.55 2.47 -3.32
C LYS A 332 11.57 3.68 -2.40
N SER A 333 11.16 4.86 -2.88
CA SER A 333 11.15 6.06 -2.04
C SER A 333 10.24 5.93 -0.80
N HIS A 334 9.06 5.33 -0.98
CA HIS A 334 8.16 4.99 0.11
C HIS A 334 8.72 3.88 1.01
N ALA A 335 9.29 2.83 0.41
CA ALA A 335 9.91 1.74 1.15
C ALA A 335 11.04 2.23 2.06
N ALA A 336 11.95 3.04 1.52
CA ALA A 336 13.12 3.56 2.22
C ALA A 336 12.73 4.46 3.39
N ALA A 337 11.74 5.36 3.20
CA ALA A 337 11.26 6.24 4.26
C ALA A 337 10.67 5.45 5.45
N TYR A 338 9.94 4.36 5.17
CA TYR A 338 9.38 3.51 6.23
C TYR A 338 10.43 2.55 6.83
N ALA A 339 11.38 2.08 6.02
CA ALA A 339 12.52 1.28 6.48
C ALA A 339 13.41 2.07 7.44
N LEU A 340 13.56 3.39 7.25
CA LEU A 340 14.28 4.25 8.19
C LEU A 340 13.61 4.23 9.57
N ILE A 341 12.28 4.31 9.63
CA ILE A 341 11.54 4.22 10.90
C ILE A 341 11.70 2.82 11.51
N ALA A 342 11.68 1.76 10.69
CA ALA A 342 11.93 0.40 11.16
C ALA A 342 13.34 0.27 11.76
N TYR A 343 14.36 0.81 11.09
CA TYR A 343 15.74 0.84 11.56
C TYR A 343 15.89 1.65 12.85
N GLN A 344 15.29 2.85 12.93
CA GLN A 344 15.27 3.67 14.14
C GLN A 344 14.58 2.99 15.33
N THR A 345 13.63 2.09 15.08
CA THR A 345 12.98 1.32 16.15
C THR A 345 13.75 0.08 16.58
N ALA A 346 14.66 -0.43 15.74
CA ALA A 346 15.47 -1.61 16.02
C ALA A 346 16.65 -1.25 16.93
#